data_AF-A0AAX6NDW7-F1
#
_entry.id   AF-A0AAX6NDW7-F1
#
_cell.length_a   1.000
_cell.length_b   1.000
_cell.length_c   1.000
_cell.angle_alpha   90.00
_cell.angle_beta   90.00
_cell.angle_gamma   90.00
#
_symmetry.space_group_name_H-M   'P 1'
#
loop_
_entity.id
_entity.type
_entity.pdbx_description
1 polymer ?
#
loop_
_entity_poly.entity_id
_entity_poly.type
_entity_poly.pdbx_seq_one_letter_code
_entity_poly.pdbx_strand_id
1 'polypeptide(L)'
;MGFSVLLLLILLSAAIGLTMIGAVLHRKYKQRRPSLLSVATLILQLLLFVLLFSDTTEYNERLFETIWWVVAIAGLIVGAIKIKHNVIISLINIFISGLLGVLMLLLMFITSM
;
A
#
# COMPACT_ATOMS: atom_id res chain seq x y z
N MET A 1 20.95 10.97 -14.20
CA MET A 1 20.90 9.90 -13.18
C MET A 1 20.67 10.58 -11.83
N GLY A 2 19.45 10.58 -11.29
CA GLY A 2 19.18 11.33 -10.05
C GLY A 2 17.96 10.82 -9.32
N PHE A 3 16.77 10.98 -9.90
CA PHE A 3 15.51 10.67 -9.23
C PHE A 3 15.16 9.17 -9.24
N SER A 4 15.24 8.49 -10.39
CA SER A 4 14.86 7.07 -10.51
C SER A 4 15.74 6.13 -9.67
N VAL A 5 17.03 6.45 -9.53
CA VAL A 5 17.96 5.66 -8.70
C VAL A 5 17.68 5.85 -7.21
N LEU A 6 17.40 7.08 -6.78
CA LEU A 6 16.99 7.37 -5.40
C LEU A 6 15.67 6.68 -5.05
N LEU A 7 14.68 6.73 -5.95
CA LEU A 7 13.40 6.05 -5.78
C LEU A 7 13.60 4.53 -5.63
N LEU A 8 14.45 3.94 -6.47
CA LEU A 8 14.76 2.51 -6.42
C LEU A 8 15.45 2.12 -5.10
N LEU A 9 16.38 2.94 -4.60
CA LEU A 9 17.03 2.74 -3.30
C LEU A 9 16.04 2.85 -2.13
N ILE A 10 15.11 3.81 -2.18
CA ILE A 10 14.05 3.96 -1.17
C ILE A 10 13.12 2.73 -1.18
N LEU A 11 12.70 2.27 -2.36
CA LEU A 11 11.88 1.07 -2.49
C LEU A 11 12.61 -0.18 -1.98
N LEU A 12 13.90 -0.32 -2.32
CA LEU A 12 14.71 -1.46 -1.89
C LEU A 12 14.88 -1.47 -0.37
N SER A 13 15.21 -0.33 0.23
CA SER A 13 15.35 -0.18 1.69
C SER A 13 14.03 -0.42 2.42
N ALA A 14 12.91 0.06 1.89
CA ALA A 14 11.58 -0.22 2.42
C ALA A 14 11.25 -1.73 2.37
N ALA A 15 11.54 -2.41 1.26
CA ALA A 15 11.33 -3.84 1.10
C ALA A 15 12.17 -4.67 2.10
N ILE A 16 13.43 -4.30 2.30
CA ILE A 16 14.32 -4.93 3.30
C ILE A 16 13.77 -4.70 4.72
N GLY A 17 13.41 -3.46 5.06
CA GLY A 17 12.82 -3.14 6.36
C GLY A 17 11.53 -3.95 6.62
N LEU A 18 10.68 -4.05 5.61
CA LEU A 18 9.45 -4.85 5.67
C LEU A 18 9.70 -6.33 5.88
N THR A 19 10.61 -6.93 5.12
CA THR A 19 10.95 -8.36 5.29
C THR A 19 11.52 -8.64 6.68
N MET A 20 12.35 -7.75 7.21
CA MET A 20 12.94 -7.87 8.55
C MET A 20 11.87 -7.73 9.65
N ILE A 21 11.02 -6.69 9.57
CA ILE A 21 9.90 -6.47 10.50
C ILE A 21 8.91 -7.64 10.44
N GLY A 22 8.60 -8.12 9.23
CA GLY A 22 7.74 -9.27 8.98
C GLY A 22 8.27 -10.55 9.62
N ALA A 23 9.57 -10.84 9.45
CA ALA A 23 10.21 -12.01 10.06
C ALA A 23 10.19 -11.96 11.59
N VAL A 24 10.48 -10.80 12.18
CA VAL A 24 10.44 -10.61 13.64
C VAL A 24 9.03 -10.78 14.18
N LEU A 25 8.02 -10.17 13.55
CA LEU A 25 6.64 -10.30 14.00
C LEU A 25 6.08 -11.69 13.75
N HIS A 26 6.44 -12.35 12.65
CA HIS A 26 6.02 -13.73 12.37
C HIS A 26 6.51 -14.69 13.45
N ARG A 27 7.73 -14.50 13.95
CA ARG A 27 8.27 -15.29 15.06
C ARG A 27 7.55 -15.01 16.39
N LYS A 28 7.01 -13.80 16.56
CA LYS A 28 6.35 -13.34 17.80
C LYS A 28 4.86 -13.67 17.87
N TYR A 29 4.17 -13.73 16.72
CA TYR A 29 2.72 -13.90 16.67
C TYR A 29 2.31 -15.14 15.89
N LYS A 30 1.47 -15.97 16.53
CA LYS A 30 0.90 -17.17 15.91
C LYS A 30 -0.11 -16.76 14.84
N GLN A 31 0.09 -17.19 13.61
CA GLN A 31 -0.80 -16.87 12.48
C GLN A 31 -2.22 -17.38 12.76
N ARG A 32 -3.18 -16.44 12.81
CA ARG A 32 -4.61 -16.76 12.79
C ARG A 32 -5.18 -16.53 11.39
N ARG A 33 -6.37 -17.09 11.15
CA ARG A 33 -7.05 -16.94 9.86
C ARG A 33 -7.13 -15.46 9.44
N PRO A 34 -6.92 -15.17 8.15
CA PRO A 34 -7.11 -13.83 7.60
C PRO A 34 -8.49 -13.29 7.99
N SER A 35 -8.55 -12.05 8.47
CA SER A 35 -9.86 -11.43 8.64
C SER A 35 -10.40 -11.00 7.27
N LEU A 36 -11.69 -11.23 7.01
CA LEU A 36 -12.35 -10.82 5.78
C LEU A 36 -12.13 -9.34 5.45
N LEU A 37 -12.22 -8.46 6.46
CA LEU A 37 -11.94 -7.02 6.31
C LEU A 37 -10.54 -6.73 5.75
N SER A 38 -9.51 -7.44 6.22
CA SER A 38 -8.14 -7.23 5.75
C SER A 38 -7.94 -7.73 4.33
N VAL A 39 -8.62 -8.82 3.96
CA VAL A 39 -8.59 -9.33 2.59
C VAL A 39 -9.34 -8.38 1.66
N ALA A 40 -10.51 -7.89 2.09
CA ALA A 40 -11.32 -6.93 1.33
C ALA A 40 -10.58 -5.63 1.06
N THR A 41 -9.89 -5.05 2.06
CA THR A 41 -9.05 -3.85 1.83
C THR A 41 -7.94 -4.12 0.84
N LEU A 42 -7.32 -5.30 0.91
CA LEU A 42 -6.19 -5.67 0.05
C LEU A 42 -6.65 -5.85 -1.41
N ILE A 43 -7.82 -6.45 -1.63
CA ILE A 43 -8.48 -6.53 -2.93
C ILE A 43 -8.78 -5.13 -3.47
N LEU A 44 -9.33 -4.24 -2.64
CA LEU A 44 -9.66 -2.87 -3.04
C LEU A 44 -8.40 -2.06 -3.42
N GLN A 45 -7.31 -2.28 -2.70
CA GLN A 45 -6.00 -1.68 -3.01
C GLN A 45 -5.40 -2.18 -4.31
N LEU A 46 -5.46 -3.50 -4.54
CA LEU A 46 -5.05 -4.10 -5.81
C LEU A 46 -5.91 -3.59 -6.96
N LEU A 47 -7.21 -3.42 -6.75
CA LEU A 47 -8.12 -2.87 -7.76
C LEU A 47 -7.73 -1.44 -8.13
N LEU A 48 -7.45 -0.57 -7.15
CA LEU A 48 -6.94 0.78 -7.41
C LEU A 48 -5.62 0.77 -8.14
N PHE A 49 -4.73 -0.16 -7.80
CA PHE A 49 -3.45 -0.31 -8.48
C PHE A 49 -3.65 -0.68 -9.97
N VAL A 50 -4.59 -1.57 -10.28
CA VAL A 50 -4.93 -1.91 -11.68
C VAL A 50 -5.59 -0.74 -12.40
N LEU A 51 -6.52 -0.04 -11.74
CA LEU A 51 -7.20 1.13 -12.30
C LEU A 51 -6.22 2.26 -12.63
N LEU A 52 -5.14 2.40 -11.86
CA LEU A 52 -4.09 3.38 -12.13
C LEU A 52 -3.46 3.22 -13.53
N PHE A 53 -3.15 1.97 -13.90
CA PHE A 53 -2.52 1.66 -15.19
C PHE A 53 -3.55 1.48 -16.32
N SER A 54 -4.83 1.66 -16.03
CA SER A 54 -5.91 1.59 -17.00
C SER A 54 -6.28 3.02 -17.42
N ASP A 55 -6.51 3.24 -18.71
CA ASP A 55 -7.01 4.50 -19.29
C ASP A 55 -8.44 4.88 -18.83
N THR A 56 -8.97 4.20 -17.81
CA THR A 56 -10.32 4.45 -17.27
C THR A 56 -10.36 5.65 -16.31
N THR A 57 -9.23 6.33 -16.08
CA THR A 57 -9.08 7.46 -15.15
C THR A 57 -9.61 8.80 -15.68
N GLU A 58 -10.01 8.90 -16.95
CA GLU A 58 -10.65 10.11 -17.51
C GLU A 58 -11.95 10.50 -16.78
N TYR A 59 -12.56 9.58 -16.02
CA TYR A 59 -13.80 9.83 -15.30
C TYR A 59 -13.55 10.48 -13.92
N ASN A 60 -13.51 11.81 -13.91
CA ASN A 60 -13.51 12.67 -12.71
C ASN A 60 -12.34 12.46 -11.74
N GLU A 61 -11.21 13.10 -12.08
CA GLU A 61 -9.93 13.07 -11.35
C GLU A 61 -10.06 13.29 -9.84
N ARG A 62 -10.91 14.24 -9.39
CA ARG A 62 -11.07 14.55 -7.96
C ARG A 62 -11.71 13.41 -7.17
N LEU A 63 -12.68 12.71 -7.77
CA LEU A 63 -13.31 11.56 -7.12
C LEU A 63 -12.30 10.42 -7.01
N PHE A 64 -11.55 10.17 -8.08
CA PHE A 64 -10.50 9.16 -8.09
C PHE A 64 -9.45 9.44 -7.03
N GLU A 65 -8.98 10.67 -6.94
CA GLU A 65 -8.02 11.12 -5.92
C GLU A 65 -8.54 10.91 -4.49
N THR A 66 -9.80 11.27 -4.25
CA THR A 66 -10.44 11.09 -2.94
C THR A 66 -10.55 9.62 -2.57
N ILE A 67 -11.04 8.78 -3.49
CA ILE A 67 -11.16 7.33 -3.28
C ILE A 67 -9.78 6.73 -3.01
N TRP A 68 -8.77 7.15 -3.75
CA TRP A 68 -7.41 6.68 -3.60
C TRP A 68 -6.87 6.88 -2.18
N TRP A 69 -6.97 8.10 -1.67
CA TRP A 69 -6.51 8.43 -0.32
C TRP A 69 -7.30 7.68 0.75
N VAL A 70 -8.63 7.59 0.59
CA VAL A 70 -9.50 6.83 1.51
C VAL A 70 -9.04 5.37 1.60
N VAL A 71 -8.77 4.72 0.47
CA VAL A 71 -8.37 3.31 0.45
C VAL A 71 -6.93 3.10 0.95
N ALA A 72 -6.00 4.02 0.62
CA ALA A 72 -4.64 3.97 1.14
C ALA A 72 -4.63 4.11 2.67
N ILE A 73 -5.35 5.08 3.23
CA ILE A 73 -5.46 5.28 4.68
C ILE A 73 -6.18 4.11 5.35
N ALA A 74 -7.28 3.63 4.77
CA ALA A 74 -8.02 2.49 5.32
C ALA A 74 -7.16 1.23 5.39
N GLY A 75 -6.35 0.95 4.37
CA GLY A 75 -5.45 -0.20 4.39
C GLY A 75 -4.31 -0.07 5.41
N LEU A 76 -3.77 1.14 5.63
CA LEU A 76 -2.80 1.40 6.70
C LEU A 76 -3.41 1.10 8.07
N ILE A 77 -4.60 1.62 8.32
CA ILE A 77 -5.31 1.45 9.60
C ILE A 77 -5.64 -0.03 9.82
N VAL A 78 -6.26 -0.70 8.84
CA VAL A 78 -6.63 -2.12 8.95
C VAL A 78 -5.41 -3.00 9.10
N GLY A 79 -4.32 -2.70 8.38
CA GLY A 79 -3.03 -3.34 8.53
C GLY A 79 -2.51 -3.18 9.96
N ALA A 80 -2.37 -1.96 10.47
CA ALA A 80 -1.83 -1.69 11.81
C ALA A 80 -2.65 -2.36 12.93
N ILE A 81 -3.99 -2.30 12.87
CA ILE A 81 -4.87 -2.89 13.88
C ILE A 81 -4.76 -4.43 13.89
N LYS A 82 -4.63 -5.06 12.71
CA LYS A 82 -4.66 -6.52 12.57
C LYS A 82 -3.31 -7.20 12.57
N ILE A 83 -2.23 -6.45 12.79
CA ILE A 83 -0.86 -6.97 12.82
C ILE A 83 -0.65 -8.10 13.83
N LYS A 84 -1.37 -8.07 14.96
CA LYS A 84 -1.31 -9.12 16.00
C LYS A 84 -2.04 -10.42 15.62
N HIS A 85 -2.97 -10.38 14.65
CA HIS A 85 -3.79 -11.53 14.26
C HIS A 85 -3.17 -12.26 13.07
N ASN A 86 -2.80 -11.52 12.04
CA ASN A 86 -2.17 -12.06 10.84
C ASN A 86 -1.12 -11.08 10.35
N VAL A 87 0.12 -11.32 10.78
CA VAL A 87 1.27 -10.47 10.49
C VAL A 87 1.48 -10.32 9.00
N ILE A 88 1.43 -11.41 8.23
CA ILE A 88 1.75 -11.38 6.79
C ILE A 88 0.78 -10.48 6.04
N ILE A 89 -0.53 -10.72 6.17
CA ILE A 89 -1.54 -9.94 5.46
C ILE A 89 -1.55 -8.48 5.93
N SER A 90 -1.37 -8.25 7.22
CA SER A 90 -1.24 -6.90 7.76
C SER A 90 -0.03 -6.16 7.17
N LEU A 91 1.12 -6.81 7.08
CA LEU A 91 2.33 -6.24 6.49
C LEU A 91 2.12 -5.88 5.02
N ILE A 92 1.50 -6.78 4.26
CA ILE A 92 1.19 -6.56 2.86
C ILE A 92 0.23 -5.38 2.72
N ASN A 93 -0.83 -5.30 3.53
CA ASN A 93 -1.73 -4.14 3.56
C ASN A 93 -0.97 -2.84 3.83
N ILE A 94 -0.10 -2.81 4.85
CA ILE A 94 0.68 -1.62 5.20
C ILE A 94 1.59 -1.23 4.04
N PHE A 95 2.28 -2.20 3.44
CA PHE A 95 3.20 -1.97 2.33
C PHE A 95 2.48 -1.44 1.10
N ILE A 96 1.41 -2.12 0.65
CA ILE A 96 0.64 -1.71 -0.52
C ILE A 96 0.02 -0.33 -0.29
N SER A 97 -0.48 -0.05 0.91
CA SER A 97 -0.99 1.29 1.25
C SER A 97 0.07 2.37 1.15
N GLY A 98 1.27 2.11 1.70
CA GLY A 98 2.39 3.02 1.62
C GLY A 98 2.84 3.25 0.18
N LEU A 99 2.90 2.17 -0.60
CA LEU A 99 3.22 2.21 -2.03
C LEU A 99 2.19 3.06 -2.79
N LEU A 100 0.90 2.82 -2.61
CA LEU A 100 -0.20 3.62 -3.19
C LEU A 100 -0.09 5.10 -2.82
N GLY A 101 0.24 5.42 -1.57
CA GLY A 101 0.43 6.79 -1.11
C GLY A 101 1.62 7.49 -1.80
N VAL A 102 2.78 6.82 -1.86
CA VAL A 102 3.96 7.33 -2.57
C VAL A 102 3.66 7.53 -4.05
N LEU A 103 2.96 6.58 -4.67
CA LEU A 103 2.63 6.62 -6.09
C LEU A 103 1.69 7.80 -6.40
N MET A 104 0.67 8.04 -5.57
CA MET A 104 -0.20 9.22 -5.70
C MET A 104 0.56 10.53 -5.53
N LEU A 105 1.42 10.64 -4.52
CA LEU A 105 2.24 11.85 -4.34
C LEU A 105 3.14 12.11 -5.55
N LEU A 106 3.68 11.04 -6.14
CA LEU A 106 4.50 11.12 -7.34
C LEU A 106 3.68 11.54 -8.57
N LEU A 107 2.45 11.05 -8.72
CA LEU A 107 1.52 11.48 -9.77
C LEU A 107 1.16 12.96 -9.63
N MET A 108 0.76 13.40 -8.43
CA MET A 108 0.49 14.82 -8.15
C MET A 108 1.69 15.71 -8.45
N PHE A 109 2.90 15.25 -8.14
CA PHE A 109 4.11 16.01 -8.42
C PHE A 109 4.37 16.17 -9.92
N ILE A 110 4.09 15.12 -10.72
CA ILE A 110 4.26 15.16 -12.18
C ILE A 110 3.15 15.97 -12.84
N THR A 111 1.90 15.86 -12.40
CA THR A 111 0.76 16.60 -13.00
C THR A 111 0.68 18.08 -12.60
N SER A 112 1.39 18.48 -11.55
CA SER A 112 1.50 19.88 -11.09
C SER A 112 2.59 20.68 -11.83
N MET A 113 3.49 20.00 -12.56
CA MET A 113 4.49 20.63 -13.46
C MET A 113 3.92 20.89 -14.85
#